data_AF-A0A7C6N7E2-F1
#
_entry.id   AF-A0A7C6N7E2-F1
#
_cell.length_a   1.000
_cell.length_b   1.000
_cell.length_c   1.000
_cell.angle_alpha   90.00
_cell.angle_beta   90.00
_cell.angle_gamma   90.00
#
_symmetry.space_group_name_H-M   'P 1'
#
loop_
_entity.id
_entity.type
_entity.pdbx_description
1 polymer ?
#
loop_
_entity_poly.entity_id
_entity_poly.type
_entity_poly.pdbx_seq_one_letter_code
_entity_poly.pdbx_strand_id
1 'polypeptide(L)'
;MKKITEEMNIHEEWFKQAKQVTLKTLPKFINHLLNDYKHDYGTIVHALSAGALATVYAMDKHEQGGITGFQANFIMWDFIRNWMYITNKTSLKIIDYDKMLFPQYEDYFDKKINSDTWKSIQEEAQKCLNEIYDYPIHQDVIKHWKSIVKGNVPFGYKVIEN
;
A
#
# COMPACT_ATOMS: atom_id res chain seq x y z
N MET A 1 -22.76 22.55 -5.67
CA MET A 1 -22.08 21.60 -4.77
C MET A 1 -22.95 21.30 -3.55
N LYS A 2 -23.36 20.04 -3.39
CA LYS A 2 -24.05 19.52 -2.21
C LYS A 2 -23.03 19.26 -1.09
N LYS A 3 -23.25 19.79 0.12
CA LYS A 3 -22.40 19.47 1.28
C LYS A 3 -22.65 18.03 1.72
N ILE A 4 -21.58 17.30 2.00
CA ILE A 4 -21.63 15.89 2.41
C ILE A 4 -20.69 15.64 3.59
N THR A 5 -20.93 14.56 4.33
CA THR A 5 -20.07 14.04 5.39
C THR A 5 -19.88 12.53 5.18
N GLU A 6 -18.87 11.96 5.83
CA GLU A 6 -18.54 10.54 5.72
C GLU A 6 -19.68 9.63 6.19
N GLU A 7 -20.37 10.00 7.28
CA GLU A 7 -21.52 9.30 7.88
C GLU A 7 -22.69 9.09 6.91
N MET A 8 -22.75 9.87 5.82
CA MET A 8 -23.78 9.73 4.78
C MET A 8 -23.53 8.53 3.87
N ASN A 9 -22.35 7.90 3.94
CA ASN A 9 -21.95 6.71 3.17
C ASN A 9 -22.14 6.80 1.65
N ILE A 10 -22.14 8.02 1.10
CA ILE A 10 -22.33 8.25 -0.34
C ILE A 10 -21.19 7.59 -1.15
N HIS A 11 -20.01 7.45 -0.54
CA HIS A 11 -18.85 6.85 -1.17
C HIS A 11 -19.04 5.38 -1.57
N GLU A 12 -19.87 4.62 -0.87
CA GLU A 12 -20.18 3.23 -1.24
C GLU A 12 -20.75 3.15 -2.65
N GLU A 13 -21.63 4.10 -2.99
CA GLU A 13 -22.24 4.19 -4.30
C GLU A 13 -21.22 4.62 -5.36
N TRP A 14 -20.30 5.54 -5.02
CA TRP A 14 -19.20 5.89 -5.93
C TRP A 14 -18.33 4.69 -6.29
N PHE A 15 -18.02 3.82 -5.33
CA PHE A 15 -17.25 2.59 -5.61
C PHE A 15 -18.02 1.59 -6.48
N LYS A 16 -19.35 1.49 -6.33
CA LYS A 16 -20.20 0.69 -7.22
C LYS A 16 -20.22 1.27 -8.64
N GLN A 17 -20.36 2.59 -8.77
CA GLN A 17 -20.35 3.29 -10.05
C GLN A 17 -19.01 3.21 -10.76
N ALA A 18 -17.90 3.31 -10.03
CA ALA A 18 -16.54 3.21 -10.57
C ALA A 18 -16.34 1.92 -11.40
N LYS A 19 -16.91 0.79 -10.92
CA LYS A 19 -16.88 -0.50 -11.63
C LYS A 19 -17.58 -0.47 -12.98
N GLN A 20 -18.48 0.48 -13.23
CA GLN A 20 -19.25 0.60 -14.48
C GLN A 20 -18.66 1.64 -15.44
N VAL A 21 -17.70 2.46 -15.00
CA VAL A 21 -17.05 3.49 -15.82
C VAL A 21 -16.29 2.86 -17.00
N THR A 22 -16.25 3.59 -18.11
CA THR A 22 -15.52 3.29 -19.35
C THR A 22 -14.67 4.51 -19.71
N LEU A 23 -13.71 4.37 -20.63
CA LEU A 23 -12.88 5.51 -21.04
C LEU A 23 -13.71 6.71 -21.54
N LYS A 24 -14.84 6.44 -22.21
CA LYS A 24 -15.76 7.48 -22.69
C LYS A 24 -16.47 8.22 -21.55
N THR A 25 -16.81 7.53 -20.47
CA THR A 25 -17.59 8.11 -19.35
C THR A 25 -16.72 8.61 -18.20
N LEU A 26 -15.43 8.28 -18.20
CA LEU A 26 -14.49 8.61 -17.13
C LEU A 26 -14.43 10.11 -16.80
N PRO A 27 -14.27 11.05 -17.76
CA PRO A 27 -14.23 12.47 -17.44
C PRO A 27 -15.52 12.97 -16.78
N LYS A 28 -16.68 12.44 -17.17
CA LYS A 28 -17.97 12.79 -16.57
C LYS A 28 -18.04 12.31 -15.12
N PHE A 29 -17.59 11.08 -14.85
CA PHE A 29 -17.56 10.52 -13.50
C PHE A 29 -16.62 11.30 -12.56
N ILE A 30 -15.41 11.63 -13.01
CA ILE A 30 -14.47 12.44 -12.21
C ILE A 30 -15.06 13.83 -11.93
N ASN A 31 -15.67 14.48 -12.91
CA ASN A 31 -16.33 15.77 -12.70
C ASN A 31 -17.50 15.68 -11.72
N HIS A 32 -18.31 14.62 -11.78
CA HIS A 32 -19.37 14.37 -10.81
C HIS A 32 -18.80 14.31 -9.38
N LEU A 33 -17.73 13.53 -9.18
CA LEU A 33 -17.09 13.40 -7.87
C LEU A 33 -16.57 14.75 -7.34
N LEU A 34 -15.97 15.59 -8.19
CA LEU A 34 -15.29 16.81 -7.74
C LEU A 34 -16.18 18.07 -7.71
N ASN A 35 -17.19 18.16 -8.58
CA ASN A 35 -17.96 19.40 -8.77
C ASN A 35 -19.40 19.33 -8.24
N ASP A 36 -19.96 18.13 -8.05
CA ASP A 36 -21.34 18.02 -7.55
C ASP A 36 -21.38 18.09 -6.02
N TYR A 37 -20.25 17.85 -5.34
CA TYR A 37 -20.15 17.77 -3.88
C TYR A 37 -19.17 18.81 -3.30
N LYS A 38 -19.45 19.27 -2.08
CA LYS A 38 -18.50 20.02 -1.25
C LYS A 38 -17.96 19.05 -0.21
N HIS A 39 -16.75 18.56 -0.45
CA HIS A 39 -16.06 17.58 0.38
C HIS A 39 -15.54 18.18 1.69
N ASP A 40 -15.47 17.33 2.71
CA ASP A 40 -14.73 17.51 3.96
C ASP A 40 -13.45 16.66 3.94
N TYR A 41 -12.77 16.55 5.09
CA TYR A 41 -11.53 15.79 5.23
C TYR A 41 -11.69 14.29 4.94
N GLY A 42 -12.80 13.67 5.37
CA GLY A 42 -13.04 12.23 5.20
C GLY A 42 -13.61 11.88 3.82
N THR A 43 -14.50 12.72 3.28
CA THR A 43 -15.17 12.42 2.00
C THR A 43 -14.27 12.58 0.78
N ILE A 44 -13.32 13.53 0.79
CA ILE A 44 -12.44 13.75 -0.37
C ILE A 44 -11.56 12.55 -0.69
N VAL A 45 -11.06 11.84 0.33
CA VAL A 45 -10.17 10.68 0.11
C VAL A 45 -10.90 9.53 -0.59
N HIS A 46 -12.19 9.35 -0.30
CA HIS A 46 -13.02 8.36 -0.98
C HIS A 46 -13.35 8.76 -2.41
N ALA A 47 -13.61 10.05 -2.67
CA ALA A 47 -13.83 10.54 -4.02
C ALA A 47 -12.60 10.30 -4.92
N LEU A 48 -11.40 10.63 -4.43
CA LEU A 48 -10.16 10.38 -5.17
C LEU A 48 -9.91 8.88 -5.40
N SER A 49 -10.15 8.06 -4.36
CA SER A 49 -10.00 6.59 -4.46
C SER A 49 -10.96 5.99 -5.48
N ALA A 50 -12.23 6.41 -5.48
CA ALA A 50 -13.23 5.96 -6.44
C ALA A 50 -12.87 6.40 -7.88
N GLY A 51 -12.33 7.61 -8.06
CA GLY A 51 -11.85 8.08 -9.37
C GLY A 51 -10.65 7.28 -9.89
N ALA A 52 -9.69 6.94 -9.03
CA ALA A 52 -8.56 6.10 -9.38
C ALA A 52 -9.01 4.69 -9.79
N LEU A 53 -9.89 4.07 -8.99
CA LEU A 53 -10.47 2.76 -9.33
C LEU A 53 -11.28 2.82 -10.62
N ALA A 54 -12.09 3.86 -10.84
CA ALA A 54 -12.84 4.04 -12.08
C ALA A 54 -11.92 4.12 -13.31
N THR A 55 -10.75 4.72 -13.16
CA THR A 55 -9.74 4.79 -14.22
C THR A 55 -9.20 3.39 -14.53
N VAL A 56 -8.80 2.62 -13.50
CA VAL A 56 -8.30 1.26 -13.67
C VAL A 56 -9.38 0.35 -14.29
N TYR A 57 -10.63 0.40 -13.80
CA TYR A 57 -11.74 -0.36 -14.39
C TYR A 57 -12.03 0.04 -15.85
N ALA A 58 -11.94 1.33 -16.17
CA ALA A 58 -12.14 1.81 -17.53
C ALA A 58 -11.04 1.34 -18.48
N MET A 59 -9.79 1.31 -18.02
CA MET A 59 -8.64 0.78 -18.76
C MET A 59 -8.76 -0.74 -18.95
N ASP A 60 -9.15 -1.46 -17.90
CA ASP A 60 -9.28 -2.92 -17.95
C ASP A 60 -10.40 -3.40 -18.89
N LYS A 61 -11.43 -2.58 -19.13
CA LYS A 61 -12.47 -2.85 -20.13
C LYS A 61 -12.09 -2.49 -21.56
N HIS A 62 -10.94 -1.85 -21.78
CA HIS A 62 -10.44 -1.58 -23.12
C HIS A 62 -10.12 -2.89 -23.84
N GLU A 63 -10.04 -2.87 -25.17
CA GLU A 63 -9.66 -4.05 -25.98
C GLU A 63 -8.27 -4.61 -25.64
N GLN A 64 -7.40 -3.79 -25.02
CA GLN A 64 -6.07 -4.20 -24.52
C GLN A 64 -6.05 -4.52 -23.01
N GLY A 65 -7.20 -4.44 -22.34
CA GLY A 65 -7.35 -4.80 -20.93
C GLY A 65 -7.65 -6.29 -20.76
N GLY A 66 -8.47 -6.64 -19.76
CA GLY A 66 -8.83 -8.02 -19.44
C GLY A 66 -7.80 -8.69 -18.54
N ILE A 67 -7.28 -7.96 -17.55
CA ILE A 67 -6.23 -8.44 -16.66
C ILE A 67 -6.74 -9.57 -15.75
N THR A 68 -5.82 -10.45 -15.39
CA THR A 68 -6.06 -11.49 -14.38
C THR A 68 -5.98 -10.92 -12.96
N GLY A 69 -6.51 -11.66 -11.98
CA GLY A 69 -6.33 -11.31 -10.56
C GLY A 69 -4.85 -11.25 -10.14
N PHE A 70 -3.99 -12.06 -10.76
CA PHE A 70 -2.54 -12.00 -10.53
C PHE A 70 -1.96 -10.66 -11.02
N GLN A 71 -2.34 -10.20 -12.22
CA GLN A 71 -1.93 -8.89 -12.75
C GLN A 71 -2.52 -7.72 -11.94
N ALA A 72 -3.76 -7.83 -11.46
CA ALA A 72 -4.36 -6.82 -10.59
C ALA A 72 -3.54 -6.59 -9.30
N ASN A 73 -2.89 -7.64 -8.77
CA ASN A 73 -1.99 -7.52 -7.63
C ASN A 73 -0.73 -6.68 -7.95
N PHE A 74 -0.18 -6.75 -9.18
CA PHE A 74 0.92 -5.87 -9.58
C PHE A 74 0.49 -4.41 -9.60
N ILE A 75 -0.70 -4.13 -10.16
CA ILE A 75 -1.26 -2.77 -10.17
C ILE A 75 -1.41 -2.23 -8.75
N MET A 76 -1.94 -3.03 -7.81
CA MET A 76 -2.02 -2.64 -6.39
C MET A 76 -0.63 -2.28 -5.83
N TRP A 77 0.37 -3.12 -6.04
CA TRP A 77 1.74 -2.85 -5.59
C TRP A 77 2.36 -1.61 -6.24
N ASP A 78 1.99 -1.29 -7.48
CA ASP A 78 2.44 -0.07 -8.12
C ASP A 78 1.80 1.17 -7.51
N PHE A 79 0.52 1.15 -7.13
CA PHE A 79 -0.07 2.24 -6.34
C PHE A 79 0.63 2.38 -4.98
N ILE A 80 0.86 1.27 -4.26
CA ILE A 80 1.51 1.30 -2.95
C ILE A 80 2.92 1.90 -3.04
N ARG A 81 3.73 1.45 -3.99
CA ARG A 81 5.14 1.88 -4.12
C ARG A 81 5.30 3.25 -4.74
N ASN A 82 4.47 3.63 -5.71
CA ASN A 82 4.58 4.93 -6.38
C ASN A 82 3.83 6.05 -5.67
N TRP A 83 2.91 5.74 -4.75
CA TRP A 83 2.13 6.76 -4.03
C TRP A 83 2.47 6.86 -2.54
N MET A 84 2.49 5.73 -1.83
CA MET A 84 2.55 5.73 -0.35
C MET A 84 3.95 5.45 0.19
N TYR A 85 4.69 4.55 -0.43
CA TYR A 85 5.98 4.05 0.06
C TYR A 85 7.13 4.38 -0.89
N ILE A 86 7.12 5.59 -1.45
CA ILE A 86 8.10 6.07 -2.46
C ILE A 86 9.56 6.04 -1.97
N THR A 87 9.78 6.07 -0.66
CA THR A 87 11.11 6.03 -0.04
C THR A 87 11.42 4.69 0.62
N ASN A 88 10.56 3.68 0.54
CA ASN A 88 10.81 2.37 1.13
C ASN A 88 12.09 1.76 0.53
N LYS A 89 13.01 1.34 1.41
CA LYS A 89 14.35 0.86 1.03
C LYS A 89 14.49 -0.65 1.12
N THR A 90 13.53 -1.31 1.74
CA THR A 90 13.55 -2.73 2.01
C THR A 90 12.31 -3.38 1.40
N SER A 91 11.57 -4.21 2.16
CA SER A 91 10.37 -4.89 1.68
C SER A 91 9.15 -4.49 2.49
N LEU A 92 7.96 -4.80 1.94
CA LEU A 92 6.66 -4.54 2.55
C LEU A 92 5.85 -5.85 2.61
N LYS A 93 5.01 -5.97 3.63
CA LYS A 93 4.05 -7.08 3.79
C LYS A 93 2.68 -6.50 4.13
N ILE A 94 1.65 -7.04 3.49
CA ILE A 94 0.25 -6.85 3.88
C ILE A 94 -0.19 -8.12 4.61
N ILE A 95 -0.84 -7.95 5.77
CA ILE A 95 -1.36 -9.05 6.57
C ILE A 95 -2.88 -8.98 6.53
N ASP A 96 -3.49 -10.02 5.99
CA ASP A 96 -4.91 -10.28 6.06
C ASP A 96 -5.23 -11.08 7.32
N TYR A 97 -5.85 -10.41 8.31
CA TYR A 97 -6.19 -11.04 9.58
C TYR A 97 -7.41 -11.95 9.53
N ASP A 98 -8.23 -11.89 8.47
CA ASP A 98 -9.34 -12.84 8.30
C ASP A 98 -8.81 -14.28 8.16
N LYS A 99 -7.56 -14.44 7.68
CA LYS A 99 -6.88 -15.73 7.64
C LYS A 99 -6.66 -16.35 9.02
N MET A 100 -6.68 -15.58 10.11
CA MET A 100 -6.58 -16.14 11.47
C MET A 100 -7.78 -17.01 11.82
N LEU A 101 -8.91 -16.86 11.11
CA LEU A 101 -10.11 -17.67 11.33
C LEU A 101 -9.93 -19.12 10.84
N PHE A 102 -8.84 -19.44 10.13
CA PHE A 102 -8.63 -20.76 9.54
C PHE A 102 -7.27 -21.34 9.93
N PRO A 103 -7.22 -22.50 10.63
CA PRO A 103 -5.98 -23.04 11.20
C PRO A 103 -4.93 -23.41 10.15
N GLN A 104 -5.33 -23.69 8.90
CA GLN A 104 -4.39 -23.97 7.81
C GLN A 104 -3.52 -22.78 7.38
N TYR A 105 -3.76 -21.57 7.91
CA TYR A 105 -2.95 -20.38 7.64
C TYR A 105 -2.05 -19.99 8.83
N GLU A 106 -1.76 -20.89 9.76
CA GLU A 106 -0.85 -20.59 10.89
C GLU A 106 0.50 -20.00 10.40
N ASP A 107 1.08 -20.58 9.37
CA ASP A 107 2.36 -20.17 8.76
C ASP A 107 2.34 -18.75 8.15
N TYR A 108 1.17 -18.26 7.72
CA TYR A 108 0.99 -16.91 7.20
C TYR A 108 1.33 -15.82 8.24
N PHE A 109 1.15 -16.13 9.53
CA PHE A 109 1.37 -15.24 10.67
C PHE A 109 2.72 -15.47 11.37
N ASP A 110 3.50 -16.44 10.92
CA ASP A 110 4.82 -16.69 11.49
C ASP A 110 5.71 -15.45 11.41
N LYS A 111 6.51 -15.24 12.45
CA LYS A 111 7.59 -14.25 12.46
C LYS A 111 8.78 -14.74 11.64
N LYS A 112 8.57 -14.88 10.34
CA LYS A 112 9.57 -15.29 9.35
C LYS A 112 9.85 -14.13 8.40
N ILE A 113 11.12 -13.95 8.06
CA ILE A 113 11.58 -13.00 7.04
C ILE A 113 12.45 -13.77 6.06
N ASN A 114 12.29 -13.56 4.77
CA ASN A 114 13.14 -14.24 3.80
C ASN A 114 14.57 -13.69 3.84
N SER A 115 15.52 -14.46 3.32
CA SER A 115 16.94 -14.10 3.30
C SER A 115 17.20 -12.80 2.55
N ASP A 116 16.48 -12.53 1.45
CA ASP A 116 16.70 -11.34 0.62
C ASP A 116 16.23 -10.05 1.30
N THR A 117 15.05 -10.05 1.92
CA THR A 117 14.58 -8.92 2.71
C THR A 117 15.49 -8.72 3.91
N TRP A 118 15.94 -9.79 4.58
CA TRP A 118 16.88 -9.65 5.69
C TRP A 118 18.19 -9.00 5.24
N LYS A 119 18.76 -9.46 4.13
CA LYS A 119 19.96 -8.87 3.52
C LYS A 119 19.76 -7.38 3.22
N SER A 120 18.64 -7.01 2.60
CA SER A 120 18.29 -5.62 2.30
C SER A 120 18.17 -4.76 3.59
N ILE A 121 17.61 -5.30 4.67
CA ILE A 121 17.57 -4.62 5.98
C ILE A 121 18.97 -4.39 6.53
N GLN A 122 19.86 -5.38 6.42
CA GLN A 122 21.24 -5.23 6.89
C GLN A 122 22.01 -4.18 6.08
N GLU A 123 21.83 -4.15 4.76
CA GLU A 123 22.44 -3.16 3.86
C GLU A 123 21.96 -1.74 4.19
N GLU A 124 20.65 -1.54 4.38
CA GLU A 124 20.12 -0.22 4.73
C GLU A 124 20.56 0.22 6.13
N ALA A 125 20.60 -0.68 7.12
CA ALA A 125 21.12 -0.37 8.46
C ALA A 125 22.60 0.05 8.42
N GLN A 126 23.41 -0.60 7.58
CA GLN A 126 24.80 -0.21 7.38
C GLN A 126 24.91 1.17 6.72
N LYS A 127 24.04 1.47 5.75
CA LYS A 127 23.97 2.79 5.12
C LYS A 127 23.63 3.88 6.13
N CYS A 128 22.61 3.67 6.98
CA CYS A 128 22.26 4.61 8.04
C CYS A 128 23.43 4.87 9.02
N LEU A 129 24.24 3.86 9.31
CA LEU A 129 25.44 4.02 10.14
C LEU A 129 26.55 4.84 9.46
N ASN A 130 26.66 4.76 8.14
CA ASN A 130 27.64 5.51 7.37
C ASN A 130 27.25 7.00 7.26
N GLU A 131 25.95 7.29 7.20
CA GLU A 131 25.36 8.63 7.05
C GLU A 131 25.02 9.29 8.41
N ILE A 132 25.46 8.68 9.52
CA ILE A 132 25.12 9.08 10.89
C ILE A 132 25.54 10.51 11.27
N TYR A 133 26.49 11.09 10.54
CA TYR A 133 27.03 12.42 10.80
C TYR A 133 26.12 13.54 10.28
N ASP A 134 25.11 13.21 9.47
CA ASP A 134 24.24 14.20 8.86
C ASP A 134 23.19 14.75 9.85
N TYR A 135 22.86 14.01 10.93
CA TYR A 135 21.85 14.40 11.92
C TYR A 135 22.13 13.83 13.32
N PRO A 136 21.70 14.50 14.41
CA PRO A 136 21.81 13.95 15.77
C PRO A 136 20.86 12.76 15.96
N ILE A 137 21.40 11.54 15.89
CA ILE A 137 20.66 10.28 16.08
C ILE A 137 20.87 9.75 17.51
N HIS A 138 19.78 9.27 18.13
CA HIS A 138 19.81 8.71 19.49
C HIS A 138 20.66 7.42 19.57
N GLN A 139 21.42 7.26 20.66
CA GLN A 139 22.37 6.14 20.83
C GLN A 139 21.73 4.75 20.75
N ASP A 140 20.49 4.60 21.23
CA ASP A 140 19.78 3.32 21.14
C ASP A 140 19.45 2.92 19.70
N VAL A 141 19.17 3.89 18.81
CA VAL A 141 18.94 3.63 17.39
C VAL A 141 20.23 3.15 16.73
N ILE A 142 21.36 3.80 17.05
CA ILE A 142 22.69 3.43 16.56
C ILE A 142 23.06 2.03 17.04
N LYS A 143 22.81 1.72 18.31
CA LYS A 143 23.02 0.39 18.90
C LYS A 143 22.17 -0.66 18.20
N HIS A 144 20.92 -0.31 17.87
CA HIS A 144 20.01 -1.20 17.16
C HIS A 144 20.51 -1.50 15.73
N TRP A 145 20.89 -0.50 14.95
CA TRP A 145 21.46 -0.72 13.61
C TRP A 145 22.74 -1.55 13.64
N LYS A 146 23.66 -1.28 14.58
CA LYS A 146 24.86 -2.10 14.78
C LYS A 146 24.53 -3.56 15.10
N SER A 147 23.44 -3.80 15.84
CA SER A 147 22.96 -5.15 16.13
C SER A 147 22.47 -5.85 14.87
N ILE A 148 21.69 -5.17 14.03
CA ILE A 148 21.20 -5.68 12.74
C ILE A 148 22.37 -6.04 11.81
N VAL A 149 23.34 -5.14 11.66
CA VAL A 149 24.54 -5.37 10.82
C VAL A 149 25.32 -6.60 11.29
N LYS A 150 25.38 -6.86 12.60
CA LYS A 150 26.00 -8.06 13.16
C LYS A 150 25.22 -9.36 12.95
N GLY A 151 24.05 -9.30 12.33
CA GLY A 151 23.21 -10.48 12.05
C GLY A 151 22.15 -10.77 13.10
N ASN A 152 21.97 -9.91 14.12
CA ASN A 152 20.94 -10.13 15.13
C ASN A 152 19.57 -9.71 14.58
N VAL A 153 18.71 -10.70 14.32
CA VAL A 153 17.36 -10.50 13.79
C VAL A 153 16.43 -9.94 14.88
N PRO A 154 15.81 -8.76 14.68
CA PRO A 154 15.02 -8.12 15.72
C PRO A 154 13.59 -8.68 15.83
N PHE A 155 12.88 -8.26 16.88
CA PHE A 155 11.42 -8.45 17.07
C PHE A 155 10.92 -9.91 17.12
N GLY A 156 11.84 -10.85 17.32
CA GLY A 156 11.55 -12.29 17.36
C GLY A 156 11.33 -12.91 15.98
N TYR A 157 11.75 -12.24 14.91
CA TYR A 157 11.78 -12.81 13.57
C TYR A 157 12.89 -13.84 13.42
N LYS A 158 12.68 -14.80 12.52
CA LYS A 158 13.68 -15.77 12.06
C LYS A 158 13.86 -15.64 10.56
N VAL A 159 15.11 -15.73 10.11
CA VAL A 159 15.41 -15.75 8.67
C VAL A 159 15.11 -17.15 8.14
N ILE A 160 14.39 -17.20 7.03
CA ILE A 160 14.16 -18.43 6.26
C ILE A 160 14.81 -18.29 4.88
N GLU A 161 15.35 -19.40 4.38
CA GLU A 161 15.82 -19.48 3.00
C GLU A 161 14.63 -19.48 2.04
N ASN A 162 14.86 -18.93 0.85
CA ASN A 162 13.87 -18.94 -0.25
C ASN A 162 13.68 -20.34 -0.83
#